data_AF-A0A538N0G5-F1
#
_entry.id   AF-A0A538N0G5-F1
#
_cell.length_a   1.000
_cell.length_b   1.000
_cell.length_c   1.000
_cell.angle_alpha   90.00
_cell.angle_beta   90.00
_cell.angle_gamma   90.00
#
_symmetry.space_group_name_H-M   'P 1'
#
loop_
_entity.id
_entity.type
_entity.pdbx_description
1 polymer ?
#
loop_
_entity_poly.entity_id
_entity_poly.type
_entity_poly.pdbx_seq_one_letter_code
_entity_poly.pdbx_strand_id
1 'polypeptide(L)'
;MRGQLRIQAPLALIVCLLAGFGTAGCSGSGKQHRAASQKESKHLTVESAPPRRLPVIATTRGPKDPHDFDLALLIPHGSRLRQVWFIHGGRQPDQVLVEWIRSRAVSLYGYEFSDTVRWGLTLWTQTPRAPANYQAPWKGVRIPLLTLAPGAPNTRVSFADVTSDGHPDALVEQYPHTNHGCGPHQVVATTSGVTWRIFRAELCETPLHGSRGMLALDLPYYLDGDSVCCWSKVEKLRLRWNGQRYVPVSDRISDVR
;
A
#
# COMPACT_ATOMS: atom_id res chain seq x y z
N MET A 1 -50.63 -18.48 -31.10
CA MET A 1 -51.23 -19.68 -30.47
C MET A 1 -50.16 -20.26 -29.54
N ARG A 2 -50.06 -19.81 -28.28
CA ARG A 2 -50.75 -20.25 -27.05
C ARG A 2 -50.78 -21.78 -26.84
N GLY A 3 -50.00 -22.22 -25.85
CA GLY A 3 -50.12 -23.50 -25.13
C GLY A 3 -48.80 -23.83 -24.42
N GLN A 4 -48.70 -24.13 -23.13
CA GLN A 4 -49.65 -24.20 -22.03
C GLN A 4 -48.82 -24.21 -20.73
N LEU A 5 -49.25 -23.44 -19.72
CA LEU A 5 -48.78 -23.53 -18.35
C LEU A 5 -49.16 -24.91 -17.76
N ARG A 6 -48.29 -25.45 -16.89
CA ARG A 6 -48.74 -26.31 -15.78
C ARG A 6 -48.22 -25.73 -14.46
N ILE A 7 -49.18 -25.34 -13.63
CA ILE A 7 -49.07 -24.99 -12.22
C ILE A 7 -49.26 -26.29 -11.43
N GLN A 8 -48.43 -26.54 -10.41
CA GLN A 8 -48.85 -27.13 -9.13
C GLN A 8 -47.71 -27.03 -8.10
N ALA A 9 -47.91 -26.16 -7.10
CA ALA A 9 -47.35 -26.24 -5.74
C ALA A 9 -48.46 -26.87 -4.83
N PRO A 10 -48.35 -27.04 -3.49
CA PRO A 10 -47.31 -26.55 -2.56
C PRO A 10 -46.98 -27.49 -1.35
N LEU A 11 -46.24 -26.94 -0.37
CA LEU A 11 -46.18 -27.28 1.08
C LEU A 11 -45.37 -28.49 1.56
N ALA A 12 -44.31 -28.21 2.34
CA ALA A 12 -44.34 -28.44 3.80
C ALA A 12 -43.14 -27.73 4.49
N LEU A 13 -43.49 -26.79 5.37
CA LEU A 13 -42.63 -26.08 6.30
C LEU A 13 -42.59 -26.91 7.60
N ILE A 14 -41.43 -27.30 8.12
CA ILE A 14 -41.32 -27.89 9.46
C ILE A 14 -40.45 -26.99 10.32
N VAL A 15 -41.13 -26.33 11.26
CA VAL A 15 -40.59 -25.60 12.41
C VAL A 15 -40.51 -26.61 13.56
N CYS A 16 -39.33 -26.81 14.14
CA CYS A 16 -39.19 -27.47 15.45
C CYS A 16 -38.70 -26.44 16.47
N LEU A 17 -39.67 -25.87 17.19
CA LEU A 17 -39.51 -25.20 18.48
C LEU A 17 -39.86 -26.23 19.55
N LEU A 18 -38.91 -26.59 20.42
CA LEU A 18 -39.22 -27.14 21.72
C LEU A 18 -38.32 -26.49 22.77
N ALA A 19 -38.96 -25.63 23.56
CA ALA A 19 -38.48 -25.15 24.84
C ALA A 19 -38.65 -26.26 25.88
N GLY A 20 -37.61 -26.50 26.68
CA GLY A 20 -37.66 -27.32 27.87
C GLY A 20 -37.02 -26.56 29.03
N PHE A 21 -37.86 -26.03 29.92
CA PHE A 21 -37.45 -25.57 31.25
C PHE A 21 -37.16 -26.79 32.14
N GLY A 22 -36.07 -26.76 32.92
CA GLY A 22 -35.81 -27.79 33.91
C GLY A 22 -34.50 -27.67 34.67
N THR A 23 -34.59 -27.07 35.87
CA THR A 23 -33.77 -27.28 37.09
C THR A 23 -32.31 -26.83 37.14
N ALA A 24 -32.08 -25.89 38.07
CA ALA A 24 -30.80 -25.59 38.68
C ALA A 24 -30.27 -26.81 39.48
N GLY A 25 -28.97 -27.05 39.35
CA GLY A 25 -28.22 -27.98 40.19
C GLY A 25 -26.77 -27.54 40.26
N CYS A 26 -26.39 -26.87 41.35
CA CYS A 26 -24.99 -26.70 41.73
C CYS A 26 -24.51 -27.99 42.41
N SER A 27 -23.52 -28.68 41.83
CA SER A 27 -22.48 -29.39 42.58
C SER A 27 -21.34 -29.83 41.67
N GLY A 28 -20.16 -29.24 41.89
CA GLY A 28 -18.95 -29.98 42.23
C GLY A 28 -18.25 -30.84 41.18
N SER A 29 -17.05 -30.36 40.82
CA SER A 29 -15.80 -31.12 40.67
C SER A 29 -15.50 -31.82 39.34
N GLY A 30 -14.55 -31.20 38.63
CA GLY A 30 -13.34 -31.91 38.21
C GLY A 30 -13.49 -32.92 37.08
N LYS A 31 -13.20 -32.47 35.86
CA LYS A 31 -12.04 -32.96 35.10
C LYS A 31 -11.85 -32.14 33.84
N GLN A 32 -10.62 -31.69 33.69
CA GLN A 32 -10.05 -31.12 32.49
C GLN A 32 -10.36 -32.02 31.30
N HIS A 33 -10.99 -31.47 30.27
CA HIS A 33 -10.57 -31.71 28.90
C HIS A 33 -10.53 -30.36 28.21
N ARG A 34 -9.39 -29.68 28.35
CA ARG A 34 -8.93 -28.70 27.38
C ARG A 34 -8.88 -29.40 26.03
N ALA A 35 -9.91 -29.22 25.22
CA ALA A 35 -9.74 -29.18 23.77
C ALA A 35 -9.45 -27.71 23.41
N ALA A 36 -8.36 -27.18 23.94
CA ALA A 36 -7.73 -26.01 23.35
C ALA A 36 -7.11 -26.53 22.05
N SER A 37 -7.88 -26.49 20.97
CA SER A 37 -7.30 -26.45 19.64
C SER A 37 -6.35 -25.25 19.66
N GLN A 38 -5.05 -25.50 19.80
CA GLN A 38 -4.01 -24.53 19.45
C GLN A 38 -4.27 -24.16 18.00
N LYS A 39 -5.04 -23.08 17.78
CA LYS A 39 -5.08 -22.42 16.49
C LYS A 39 -3.71 -21.80 16.36
N GLU A 40 -2.89 -22.45 15.56
CA GLU A 40 -1.52 -22.07 15.26
C GLU A 40 -1.43 -20.55 15.06
N SER A 41 -0.59 -19.92 15.87
CA SER A 41 -0.27 -18.50 15.79
C SER A 41 0.27 -18.23 14.39
N LYS A 42 -0.54 -17.57 13.54
CA LYS A 42 -0.22 -17.45 12.12
C LYS A 42 0.73 -16.28 11.91
N HIS A 43 2.02 -16.58 11.73
CA HIS A 43 2.99 -15.61 11.19
C HIS A 43 2.43 -15.01 9.90
N LEU A 44 2.47 -13.68 9.80
CA LEU A 44 2.07 -13.00 8.56
C LEU A 44 3.21 -13.19 7.55
N THR A 45 3.02 -14.13 6.62
CA THR A 45 3.99 -14.31 5.54
C THR A 45 3.92 -13.10 4.60
N VAL A 46 4.97 -12.27 4.62
CA VAL A 46 5.10 -11.16 3.68
C VAL A 46 5.60 -11.70 2.34
N GLU A 47 4.66 -11.97 1.43
CA GLU A 47 4.97 -12.29 0.04
C GLU A 47 5.18 -11.01 -0.76
N SER A 48 6.44 -10.62 -0.95
CA SER A 48 6.78 -9.49 -1.80
C SER A 48 6.68 -9.88 -3.28
N ALA A 49 5.93 -9.11 -4.07
CA ALA A 49 5.95 -9.27 -5.53
C ALA A 49 7.38 -9.09 -6.08
N PRO A 50 7.75 -9.79 -7.16
CA PRO A 50 9.08 -9.66 -7.75
C PRO A 50 9.34 -8.23 -8.23
N PRO A 51 10.61 -7.78 -8.25
CA PRO A 51 10.97 -6.48 -8.78
C PRO A 51 10.46 -6.32 -10.20
N ARG A 52 9.91 -5.14 -10.49
CA ARG A 52 9.37 -4.81 -11.81
C ARG A 52 9.89 -3.46 -12.25
N ARG A 53 10.47 -3.43 -13.46
CA ARG A 53 10.80 -2.18 -14.14
C ARG A 53 9.52 -1.39 -14.39
N LEU A 54 9.50 -0.14 -13.99
CA LEU A 54 8.38 0.74 -14.25
C LEU A 54 8.59 1.47 -15.58
N PRO A 55 7.57 1.50 -16.47
CA PRO A 55 7.70 2.14 -17.76
C PRO A 55 7.71 3.67 -17.62
N VAL A 56 8.52 4.32 -18.45
CA VAL A 56 8.46 5.77 -18.64
C VAL A 56 7.14 6.10 -19.33
N ILE A 57 6.36 7.00 -18.73
CA ILE A 57 5.04 7.40 -19.23
C ILE A 57 5.05 8.81 -19.84
N ALA A 58 6.06 9.61 -19.51
CA ALA A 58 6.20 10.97 -19.99
C ALA A 58 7.68 11.39 -19.99
N THR A 59 8.01 12.37 -20.81
CA THR A 59 9.31 13.05 -20.80
C THR A 59 9.08 14.55 -20.86
N THR A 60 9.99 15.31 -20.26
CA THR A 60 9.99 16.77 -20.34
C THR A 60 11.43 17.30 -20.33
N ARG A 61 11.58 18.58 -20.63
CA ARG A 61 12.82 19.32 -20.38
C ARG A 61 12.57 20.29 -19.24
N GLY A 62 13.52 20.36 -18.33
CA GLY A 62 13.38 21.13 -17.11
C GLY A 62 14.69 21.71 -16.63
N PRO A 63 14.65 22.46 -15.52
CA PRO A 63 15.84 22.99 -14.90
C PRO A 63 16.80 21.90 -14.44
N LYS A 64 18.02 22.32 -14.09
CA LYS A 64 19.00 21.46 -13.46
C LYS A 64 18.65 21.23 -11.99
N ASP A 65 18.34 22.31 -11.27
CA ASP A 65 17.85 22.23 -9.90
C ASP A 65 16.36 21.82 -9.94
N PRO A 66 15.98 20.70 -9.28
CA PRO A 66 14.58 20.30 -9.23
C PRO A 66 13.65 21.33 -8.59
N HIS A 67 14.15 22.24 -7.74
CA HIS A 67 13.34 23.27 -7.09
C HIS A 67 12.90 24.41 -8.04
N ASP A 68 13.58 24.58 -9.17
CA ASP A 68 13.27 25.62 -10.16
C ASP A 68 12.16 25.18 -11.15
N PHE A 69 11.59 23.98 -10.98
CA PHE A 69 10.62 23.45 -11.93
C PHE A 69 9.30 24.24 -11.87
N ASP A 70 8.74 24.55 -13.04
CA ASP A 70 7.30 24.76 -13.13
C ASP A 70 6.59 23.42 -12.90
N LEU A 71 6.06 23.24 -11.69
CA LEU A 71 5.43 22.00 -11.23
C LEU A 71 4.18 21.63 -12.05
N ALA A 72 3.59 22.57 -12.80
CA ALA A 72 2.49 22.27 -13.71
C ALA A 72 2.92 21.34 -14.85
N LEU A 73 4.21 21.36 -15.23
CA LEU A 73 4.79 20.48 -16.25
C LEU A 73 4.96 19.04 -15.76
N LEU A 74 4.90 18.81 -14.45
CA LEU A 74 5.15 17.51 -13.83
C LEU A 74 3.86 16.71 -13.59
N ILE A 75 2.69 17.31 -13.82
CA ILE A 75 1.39 16.68 -13.59
C ILE A 75 0.57 16.62 -14.88
N PRO A 76 -0.40 15.69 -15.01
CA PRO A 76 -1.24 15.63 -16.20
C PRO A 76 -2.11 16.89 -16.34
N HIS A 77 -2.33 17.34 -17.58
CA HIS A 77 -3.22 18.46 -17.87
C HIS A 77 -4.63 18.25 -17.26
N GLY A 78 -5.20 19.33 -16.71
CA GLY A 78 -6.48 19.30 -16.00
C GLY A 78 -6.42 18.61 -14.62
N SER A 79 -5.22 18.49 -14.05
CA SER A 79 -5.00 18.00 -12.69
C SER A 79 -4.49 19.12 -11.79
N ARG A 80 -4.60 18.91 -10.48
CA ARG A 80 -4.08 19.77 -9.42
C ARG A 80 -2.97 19.03 -8.69
N LEU A 81 -1.87 19.72 -8.42
CA LEU A 81 -0.82 19.24 -7.54
C LEU A 81 -1.35 19.14 -6.10
N ARG A 82 -1.06 18.02 -5.44
CA ARG A 82 -1.38 17.79 -4.03
C ARG A 82 -0.16 17.93 -3.14
N GLN A 83 0.91 17.22 -3.50
CA GLN A 83 2.16 17.17 -2.75
C GLN A 83 3.33 17.04 -3.72
N VAL A 84 4.49 17.53 -3.30
CA VAL A 84 5.74 17.44 -4.03
C VAL A 84 6.86 17.07 -3.06
N TRP A 85 7.75 16.20 -3.50
CA TRP A 85 8.96 15.84 -2.78
C TRP A 85 10.15 15.94 -3.72
N PHE A 86 11.18 16.63 -3.25
CA PHE A 86 12.45 16.79 -3.96
C PHE A 86 13.46 15.79 -3.37
N ILE A 87 14.05 14.96 -4.22
CA ILE A 87 14.99 13.92 -3.82
C ILE A 87 16.34 14.28 -4.41
N HIS A 88 17.25 14.71 -3.56
CA HIS A 88 18.60 15.06 -3.98
C HIS A 88 19.43 13.79 -4.17
N GLY A 89 19.94 13.58 -5.38
CA GLY A 89 20.63 12.34 -5.73
C GLY A 89 22.13 12.35 -5.44
N GLY A 90 22.74 13.52 -5.20
CA GLY A 90 24.18 13.66 -5.00
C GLY A 90 24.98 13.17 -6.21
N ARG A 91 25.49 11.93 -6.16
CA ARG A 91 26.18 11.28 -7.30
C ARG A 91 25.23 10.57 -8.25
N GLN A 92 24.00 10.34 -7.81
CA GLN A 92 22.91 9.76 -8.58
C GLN A 92 21.98 10.89 -9.07
N PRO A 93 21.06 10.62 -10.01
CA PRO A 93 20.21 11.68 -10.55
C PRO A 93 19.26 12.27 -9.51
N ASP A 94 19.05 13.58 -9.58
CA ASP A 94 17.98 14.25 -8.83
C ASP A 94 16.60 13.78 -9.31
N GLN A 95 15.64 13.79 -8.40
CA GLN A 95 14.26 13.40 -8.69
C GLN A 95 13.24 14.34 -8.06
N VAL A 96 12.06 14.35 -8.67
CA VAL A 96 10.86 15.03 -8.15
C VAL A 96 9.72 14.04 -8.14
N LEU A 97 9.20 13.72 -6.96
CA LEU A 97 7.97 12.97 -6.84
C LEU A 97 6.81 13.95 -6.70
N VAL A 98 5.76 13.77 -7.50
CA VAL A 98 4.54 14.57 -7.41
C VAL A 98 3.33 13.68 -7.17
N GLU A 99 2.51 14.09 -6.22
CA GLU A 99 1.15 13.61 -6.05
C GLU A 99 0.19 14.57 -6.73
N TRP A 100 -0.73 14.06 -7.53
CA TRP A 100 -1.72 14.86 -8.23
C TRP A 100 -3.11 14.24 -8.16
N ILE A 101 -4.11 15.10 -8.32
CA ILE A 101 -5.51 14.73 -8.37
C ILE A 101 -6.16 15.42 -9.59
N ARG A 102 -6.91 14.68 -10.40
CA ARG A 102 -7.66 15.27 -11.52
C ARG A 102 -8.74 16.18 -10.97
N SER A 103 -8.85 17.38 -11.52
CA SER A 103 -9.93 18.31 -11.17
C SER A 103 -11.27 17.66 -11.50
N ARG A 104 -12.26 17.83 -10.61
CA ARG A 104 -13.57 17.16 -10.66
C ARG A 104 -14.22 17.34 -12.03
N ALA A 105 -14.82 16.27 -12.56
CA ALA A 105 -15.89 16.42 -13.55
C ALA A 105 -17.15 16.86 -12.78
N VAL A 106 -17.61 18.08 -13.02
CA VAL A 106 -18.88 18.58 -12.50
C VAL A 106 -19.96 18.20 -13.51
N SER A 107 -21.07 17.60 -13.06
CA SER A 107 -22.21 17.38 -13.96
C SER A 107 -22.79 18.72 -14.44
N LEU A 108 -23.54 18.73 -15.55
CA LEU A 108 -24.27 19.91 -16.06
C LEU A 108 -25.21 20.55 -15.01
N TYR A 109 -25.52 19.85 -13.91
CA TYR A 109 -26.40 20.31 -12.83
C TYR A 109 -25.68 20.55 -11.50
N GLY A 110 -24.34 20.68 -11.49
CA GLY A 110 -23.59 21.05 -10.30
C GLY A 110 -23.35 19.93 -9.28
N TYR A 111 -23.83 18.70 -9.54
CA TYR A 111 -23.51 17.55 -8.69
C TYR A 111 -22.07 17.11 -8.90
N GLU A 112 -21.35 16.95 -7.78
CA GLU A 112 -19.99 16.42 -7.72
C GLU A 112 -20.04 14.89 -7.61
N PHE A 113 -19.35 14.17 -8.50
CA PHE A 113 -19.13 12.74 -8.32
C PHE A 113 -18.02 12.53 -7.27
N SER A 114 -18.40 12.18 -6.04
CA SER A 114 -17.46 11.96 -4.93
C SER A 114 -16.51 10.77 -5.15
N ASP A 115 -16.89 9.82 -6.01
CA ASP A 115 -16.35 8.46 -5.95
C ASP A 115 -15.31 8.14 -7.04
N THR A 116 -14.99 9.09 -7.93
CA THR A 116 -14.17 8.80 -9.13
C THR A 116 -13.05 9.81 -9.38
N VAL A 117 -12.55 10.47 -8.33
CA VAL A 117 -11.44 11.42 -8.52
C VAL A 117 -10.15 10.65 -8.82
N ARG A 118 -9.77 10.63 -10.11
CA ARG A 118 -8.51 10.02 -10.55
C ARG A 118 -7.35 10.77 -9.90
N TRP A 119 -6.45 10.03 -9.28
CA TRP A 119 -5.26 10.57 -8.63
C TRP A 119 -4.04 9.70 -8.97
N GLY A 120 -2.85 10.17 -8.64
CA GLY A 120 -1.65 9.38 -8.85
C GLY A 120 -0.37 9.99 -8.30
N LEU A 121 0.66 9.15 -8.25
CA LEU A 121 2.05 9.52 -7.97
C LEU A 121 2.90 9.36 -9.23
N THR A 122 3.69 10.38 -9.54
CA THR A 122 4.63 10.36 -10.68
C THR A 122 6.02 10.75 -10.19
N LEU A 123 6.98 9.84 -10.36
CA LEU A 123 8.39 10.08 -10.06
C LEU A 123 9.09 10.56 -11.34
N TRP A 124 9.60 11.78 -11.31
CA TRP A 124 10.41 12.37 -12.36
C TRP A 124 11.88 12.21 -12.02
N THR A 125 12.64 11.59 -12.90
CA THR A 125 14.09 11.38 -12.73
C THR A 125 14.84 12.20 -13.77
N GLN A 126 15.83 12.98 -13.31
CA GLN A 126 16.73 13.69 -14.20
C GLN A 126 17.59 12.70 -14.98
N THR A 127 17.90 13.00 -16.23
CA THR A 127 18.84 12.21 -17.02
C THR A 127 20.07 13.03 -17.39
N PRO A 128 21.23 12.39 -17.65
CA PRO A 128 22.44 13.11 -18.00
C PRO A 128 22.22 14.09 -19.16
N ARG A 129 22.74 15.30 -18.98
CA ARG A 129 22.60 16.42 -19.91
C ARG A 129 23.76 16.43 -20.91
N ALA A 130 23.50 16.81 -22.15
CA ALA A 130 24.58 17.22 -23.05
C ALA A 130 25.22 18.53 -22.57
N PRO A 131 26.54 18.74 -22.73
CA PRO A 131 27.24 19.93 -22.23
C PRO A 131 26.63 21.27 -22.67
N ALA A 132 26.00 21.35 -23.85
CA ALA A 132 25.45 22.59 -24.41
C ALA A 132 24.01 22.94 -23.99
N ASN A 133 23.28 22.08 -23.27
CA ASN A 133 21.84 22.29 -23.04
C ASN A 133 21.53 22.89 -21.68
N TYR A 134 21.04 24.13 -21.56
CA TYR A 134 20.71 24.70 -20.23
C TYR A 134 19.62 23.94 -19.46
N GLN A 135 18.75 23.19 -20.16
CA GLN A 135 17.73 22.33 -19.54
C GLN A 135 18.15 20.85 -19.56
N ALA A 136 17.93 20.17 -18.45
CA ALA A 136 18.12 18.72 -18.34
C ALA A 136 16.89 17.97 -18.88
N PRO A 137 17.06 16.81 -19.52
CA PRO A 137 15.95 15.93 -19.84
C PRO A 137 15.49 15.18 -18.58
N TRP A 138 14.17 15.06 -18.42
CA TRP A 138 13.53 14.38 -17.29
C TRP A 138 12.58 13.29 -17.79
N LYS A 139 12.53 12.16 -17.09
CA LYS A 139 11.65 11.02 -17.39
C LYS A 139 10.68 10.80 -16.24
N GLY A 140 9.38 10.83 -16.55
CA GLY A 140 8.30 10.58 -15.61
C GLY A 140 7.87 9.11 -15.62
N VAL A 141 7.79 8.51 -14.44
CA VAL A 141 7.33 7.14 -14.22
C VAL A 141 6.15 7.16 -13.26
N ARG A 142 5.09 6.40 -13.58
CA ARG A 142 3.94 6.25 -12.69
C ARG A 142 4.23 5.21 -11.62
N ILE A 143 4.10 5.59 -10.35
CA ILE A 143 4.02 4.63 -9.25
C ILE A 143 2.60 4.06 -9.23
N PRO A 144 2.40 2.73 -9.37
CA PRO A 144 1.06 2.15 -9.40
C PRO A 144 0.37 2.29 -8.04
N LEU A 145 -0.83 2.87 -8.02
CA LEU A 145 -1.66 3.03 -6.83
C LEU A 145 -3.06 2.48 -7.10
N LEU A 146 -3.79 2.12 -6.05
CA LEU A 146 -5.20 1.83 -6.16
C LEU A 146 -5.94 3.16 -6.37
N THR A 147 -6.63 3.27 -7.50
CA THR A 147 -7.28 4.52 -7.90
C THR A 147 -8.77 4.58 -7.52
N LEU A 148 -9.25 3.62 -6.73
CA LEU A 148 -10.65 3.47 -6.29
C LEU A 148 -10.70 3.21 -4.77
N ALA A 149 -11.90 3.33 -4.20
CA ALA A 149 -12.27 3.23 -2.78
C ALA A 149 -11.50 2.22 -1.90
N PRO A 150 -11.42 2.42 -0.56
CA PRO A 150 -12.18 3.38 0.25
C PRO A 150 -11.57 4.80 0.20
N GLY A 151 -12.43 5.81 0.14
CA GLY A 151 -12.09 7.16 -0.30
C GLY A 151 -11.00 7.92 0.49
N ALA A 152 -10.52 8.97 -0.18
CA ALA A 152 -9.35 9.82 0.10
C ALA A 152 -7.99 9.18 -0.28
N PRO A 153 -7.11 9.91 -0.99
CA PRO A 153 -5.75 9.46 -1.28
C PRO A 153 -4.91 9.64 -0.01
N ASN A 154 -5.20 8.86 1.01
CA ASN A 154 -4.33 8.75 2.16
C ASN A 154 -3.12 7.96 1.68
N THR A 155 -2.07 8.69 1.36
CA THR A 155 -0.78 8.12 1.00
C THR A 155 0.25 8.70 1.95
N ARG A 156 1.09 7.83 2.49
CA ARG A 156 2.29 8.26 3.19
C ARG A 156 3.48 7.93 2.31
N VAL A 157 4.29 8.95 2.06
CA VAL A 157 5.55 8.83 1.35
C VAL A 157 6.66 9.13 2.33
N SER A 158 7.65 8.25 2.38
CA SER A 158 8.93 8.50 3.06
C SER A 158 10.09 8.11 2.16
N PHE A 159 11.30 8.51 2.53
CA PHE A 159 12.51 8.26 1.75
C PHE A 159 13.59 7.63 2.61
N ALA A 160 14.25 6.62 2.07
CA ALA A 160 15.38 5.95 2.70
C ALA A 160 16.21 5.21 1.67
N ASP A 161 17.52 5.13 1.88
CA ASP A 161 18.41 4.28 1.08
C ASP A 161 18.23 2.81 1.49
N VAL A 162 17.31 2.09 0.85
CA VAL A 162 16.99 0.68 1.15
C VAL A 162 17.57 -0.28 0.12
N THR A 163 18.29 0.25 -0.88
CA THR A 163 19.13 -0.51 -1.81
C THR A 163 20.63 -0.45 -1.48
N SER A 164 21.04 0.44 -0.57
CA SER A 164 22.43 0.74 -0.18
C SER A 164 23.27 1.30 -1.33
N ASP A 165 22.66 1.98 -2.30
CA ASP A 165 23.35 2.58 -3.45
C ASP A 165 23.70 4.07 -3.25
N GLY A 166 23.38 4.60 -2.06
CA GLY A 166 23.60 6.00 -1.71
C GLY A 166 22.54 6.96 -2.29
N HIS A 167 21.47 6.44 -2.89
CA HIS A 167 20.31 7.20 -3.34
C HIS A 167 19.10 6.93 -2.44
N PRO A 168 18.30 7.95 -2.06
CA PRO A 168 17.06 7.71 -1.35
C PRO A 168 16.01 7.05 -2.25
N ASP A 169 15.51 5.89 -1.84
CA ASP A 169 14.37 5.21 -2.45
C ASP A 169 13.05 5.71 -1.86
N ALA A 170 11.97 5.66 -2.64
CA ALA A 170 10.64 6.07 -2.20
C ALA A 170 9.88 4.89 -1.57
N LEU A 171 9.48 5.05 -0.31
CA LEU A 171 8.61 4.14 0.43
C LEU A 171 7.19 4.72 0.37
N VAL A 172 6.25 3.95 -0.18
CA VAL A 172 4.88 4.40 -0.45
C VAL A 172 3.88 3.48 0.23
N GLU A 173 3.07 4.05 1.12
CA GLU A 173 2.05 3.37 1.92
C GLU A 173 0.67 3.94 1.53
N GLN A 174 -0.27 3.08 1.14
CA GLN A 174 -1.65 3.48 0.88
C GLN A 174 -2.57 3.12 2.04
N TYR A 175 -3.50 4.03 2.30
CA TYR A 175 -4.44 4.00 3.42
C TYR A 175 -3.80 4.00 4.81
N PRO A 176 -2.66 4.69 5.04
CA PRO A 176 -2.13 4.82 6.40
C PRO A 176 -3.15 5.55 7.27
N HIS A 177 -3.22 5.17 8.54
CA HIS A 177 -4.10 5.79 9.54
C HIS A 177 -5.60 5.73 9.21
N THR A 178 -6.01 4.87 8.28
CA THR A 178 -7.42 4.51 8.10
C THR A 178 -7.78 3.35 9.01
N ASN A 179 -9.07 3.08 9.21
CA ASN A 179 -9.48 1.93 10.02
C ASN A 179 -8.97 0.63 9.35
N HIS A 180 -8.09 -0.08 10.05
CA HIS A 180 -7.39 -1.29 9.61
C HIS A 180 -6.30 -1.08 8.54
N GLY A 181 -6.10 0.16 8.07
CA GLY A 181 -4.89 0.57 7.35
C GLY A 181 -4.40 -0.33 6.22
N CYS A 182 -5.29 -1.04 5.53
CA CYS A 182 -4.92 -2.11 4.60
C CYS A 182 -4.75 -1.59 3.17
N GLY A 183 -3.59 -1.83 2.58
CA GLY A 183 -3.38 -1.58 1.17
C GLY A 183 -1.97 -1.81 0.67
N PRO A 184 -1.69 -1.37 -0.57
CA PRO A 184 -0.41 -1.60 -1.19
C PRO A 184 0.69 -0.79 -0.49
N HIS A 185 1.68 -1.51 0.02
CA HIS A 185 2.93 -0.98 0.53
C HIS A 185 4.03 -1.29 -0.48
N GLN A 186 4.76 -0.27 -0.92
CA GLN A 186 5.68 -0.38 -2.05
C GLN A 186 6.99 0.34 -1.79
N VAL A 187 8.07 -0.18 -2.35
CA VAL A 187 9.35 0.52 -2.45
C VAL A 187 9.68 0.71 -3.92
N VAL A 188 9.99 1.95 -4.29
CA VAL A 188 10.41 2.35 -5.63
C VAL A 188 11.83 2.90 -5.55
N ALA A 189 12.73 2.26 -6.29
CA ALA A 189 14.15 2.58 -6.36
C ALA A 189 14.53 3.00 -7.78
N THR A 190 15.51 3.89 -7.93
CA THR A 190 16.07 4.23 -9.24
C THR A 190 17.54 3.92 -9.26
N THR A 191 17.89 2.83 -9.95
CA THR A 191 19.27 2.37 -10.09
C THR A 191 19.73 2.58 -11.53
N SER A 192 20.90 3.20 -11.70
CA SER A 192 21.48 3.50 -13.02
C SER A 192 20.51 4.23 -13.97
N GLY A 193 19.69 5.13 -13.43
CA GLY A 193 18.70 5.91 -14.20
C GLY A 193 17.47 5.11 -14.65
N VAL A 194 17.27 3.90 -14.15
CA VAL A 194 16.08 3.07 -14.39
C VAL A 194 15.28 2.93 -13.11
N THR A 195 14.00 3.25 -13.16
CA THR A 195 13.09 3.13 -12.01
C THR A 195 12.46 1.75 -11.93
N TRP A 196 12.52 1.16 -10.74
CA TRP A 196 12.01 -0.16 -10.40
C TRP A 196 11.07 -0.07 -9.21
N ARG A 197 10.00 -0.85 -9.23
CA ARG A 197 9.31 -1.23 -7.99
C ARG A 197 9.99 -2.49 -7.46
N ILE A 198 10.73 -2.36 -6.37
CA ILE A 198 11.57 -3.45 -5.82
C ILE A 198 10.92 -4.20 -4.66
N PHE A 199 9.86 -3.64 -4.09
CA PHE A 199 9.00 -4.28 -3.10
C PHE A 199 7.54 -3.91 -3.37
N ARG A 200 6.65 -4.89 -3.22
CA ARG A 200 5.21 -4.65 -3.09
C ARG A 200 4.57 -5.77 -2.29
N ALA A 201 3.85 -5.41 -1.25
CA ALA A 201 2.98 -6.31 -0.50
C ALA A 201 1.66 -5.59 -0.18
N GLU A 202 0.59 -6.35 0.02
CA GLU A 202 -0.64 -5.84 0.63
C GLU A 202 -0.49 -6.03 2.14
N LEU A 203 -0.38 -4.93 2.88
CA LEU A 203 -0.14 -4.94 4.32
C LEU A 203 -1.20 -4.10 5.02
N CYS A 204 -1.48 -4.44 6.26
CA CYS A 204 -2.40 -3.72 7.14
C CYS A 204 -1.62 -3.20 8.34
N GLU A 205 -1.86 -1.96 8.73
CA GLU A 205 -1.29 -1.37 9.97
C GLU A 205 0.24 -1.51 10.09
N THR A 206 0.95 -1.54 8.95
CA THR A 206 2.39 -1.86 8.90
C THR A 206 3.17 -0.69 8.28
N PRO A 207 3.76 0.20 9.08
CA PRO A 207 4.58 1.27 8.53
C PRO A 207 5.84 0.72 7.87
N LEU A 208 6.28 1.36 6.78
CA LEU A 208 7.58 1.06 6.16
C LEU A 208 8.67 1.91 6.78
N HIS A 209 9.78 1.28 7.15
CA HIS A 209 10.99 1.96 7.59
C HIS A 209 12.19 1.45 6.81
N GLY A 210 13.09 2.35 6.43
CA GLY A 210 14.24 2.02 5.61
C GLY A 210 15.55 2.55 6.17
N SER A 211 16.63 1.78 6.01
CA SER A 211 17.99 2.28 6.26
C SER A 211 19.06 1.36 5.66
N ARG A 212 20.02 1.93 4.92
CA ARG A 212 21.25 1.27 4.45
C ARG A 212 21.04 -0.15 3.93
N GLY A 213 20.21 -0.31 2.89
CA GLY A 213 19.95 -1.62 2.29
C GLY A 213 18.94 -2.49 3.04
N MET A 214 18.32 -1.97 4.10
CA MET A 214 17.35 -2.67 4.93
C MET A 214 15.96 -2.05 4.79
N LEU A 215 14.95 -2.91 4.69
CA LEU A 215 13.55 -2.59 4.86
C LEU A 215 13.05 -3.26 6.14
N ALA A 216 12.46 -2.47 7.02
CA ALA A 216 11.88 -2.90 8.28
C ALA A 216 10.37 -2.79 8.23
N LEU A 217 9.71 -3.88 8.60
CA LEU A 217 8.26 -4.03 8.67
C LEU A 217 7.90 -4.41 10.11
N ASP A 218 7.02 -3.62 10.72
CA ASP A 218 6.50 -3.88 12.05
C ASP A 218 5.03 -4.31 11.89
N LEU A 219 4.84 -5.63 11.76
CA LEU A 219 3.56 -6.25 11.40
C LEU A 219 2.72 -6.50 12.67
N PRO A 220 1.40 -6.29 12.64
CA PRO A 220 0.53 -6.66 13.75
C PRO A 220 0.53 -8.18 13.95
N TYR A 221 0.73 -8.63 15.19
CA TYR A 221 0.70 -10.04 15.55
C TYR A 221 -0.40 -10.31 16.58
N TYR A 222 -1.39 -11.10 16.16
CA TYR A 222 -2.61 -11.32 16.94
C TYR A 222 -2.51 -12.60 17.78
N LEU A 223 -2.74 -12.46 19.08
CA LEU A 223 -2.94 -13.58 20.00
C LEU A 223 -4.42 -13.88 20.19
N ASP A 224 -4.73 -15.03 20.79
CA ASP A 224 -6.10 -15.37 21.19
C ASP A 224 -6.67 -14.30 22.12
N GLY A 225 -7.79 -13.70 21.72
CA GLY A 225 -8.44 -12.61 22.43
C GLY A 225 -8.12 -11.21 21.90
N ASP A 226 -7.13 -11.07 21.01
CA ASP A 226 -6.88 -9.82 20.32
C ASP A 226 -8.00 -9.52 19.32
N SER A 227 -8.31 -8.24 19.13
CA SER A 227 -9.20 -7.78 18.06
C SER A 227 -8.39 -7.14 16.94
N VAL A 228 -8.99 -7.03 15.74
CA VAL A 228 -8.26 -6.57 14.53
C VAL A 228 -7.61 -5.18 14.71
N CYS A 229 -8.22 -4.29 15.50
CA CYS A 229 -7.67 -2.97 15.81
C CYS A 229 -6.53 -2.97 16.84
N CYS A 230 -6.42 -4.05 17.60
CA CYS A 230 -5.90 -4.00 18.95
C CYS A 230 -5.08 -5.28 19.21
N TRP A 231 -4.00 -5.42 18.46
CA TRP A 231 -3.01 -6.48 18.63
C TRP A 231 -2.17 -6.21 19.88
N SER A 232 -1.83 -7.28 20.60
CA SER A 232 -0.98 -7.19 21.80
C SER A 232 0.51 -7.34 21.49
N LYS A 233 0.85 -7.84 20.30
CA LYS A 233 2.23 -8.11 19.86
C LYS A 233 2.52 -7.55 18.48
N VAL A 234 3.80 -7.32 18.20
CA VAL A 234 4.31 -6.90 16.89
C VAL A 234 5.36 -7.89 16.42
N GLU A 235 5.24 -8.36 15.19
CA GLU A 235 6.24 -9.14 14.48
C GLU A 235 7.18 -8.19 13.71
N LYS A 236 8.44 -8.15 14.14
CA LYS A 236 9.48 -7.27 13.60
C LYS A 236 10.26 -7.99 12.51
N LEU A 237 9.72 -7.96 11.30
CA LEU A 237 10.37 -8.51 10.12
C LEU A 237 11.39 -7.51 9.56
N ARG A 238 12.61 -7.98 9.32
CA ARG A 238 13.70 -7.20 8.72
C ARG A 238 14.17 -7.88 7.46
N LEU A 239 14.16 -7.12 6.38
CA LEU A 239 14.50 -7.57 5.05
C LEU A 239 15.74 -6.82 4.58
N ARG A 240 16.69 -7.55 3.98
CA ARG A 240 17.89 -6.96 3.37
C ARG A 240 17.82 -7.07 1.86
N TRP A 241 18.15 -5.99 1.16
CA TRP A 241 18.32 -6.01 -0.28
C TRP A 241 19.62 -6.74 -0.65
N ASN A 242 19.53 -7.74 -1.52
CA ASN A 242 20.70 -8.51 -1.98
C ASN A 242 21.18 -8.12 -3.39
N GLY A 243 20.65 -7.03 -3.95
CA GLY A 243 20.87 -6.62 -5.35
C GLY A 243 19.79 -7.09 -6.32
N GLN A 244 18.98 -8.10 -5.95
CA GLN A 244 17.92 -8.65 -6.79
C GLN A 244 16.56 -8.68 -6.11
N ARG A 245 16.51 -9.00 -4.81
CA ARG A 245 15.27 -9.06 -4.04
C ARG A 245 15.55 -8.79 -2.57
N TYR A 246 14.48 -8.56 -1.82
CA TYR A 246 14.53 -8.58 -0.37
C TYR A 246 14.62 -10.02 0.14
N VAL A 247 15.51 -10.24 1.10
CA VAL A 247 15.65 -11.50 1.84
C VAL A 247 15.44 -11.25 3.33
N PRO A 248 14.67 -12.09 4.05
CA PRO A 248 14.56 -12.00 5.50
C PRO A 248 15.92 -12.22 6.17
N VAL A 249 16.26 -11.36 7.13
CA VAL A 249 17.49 -11.47 7.92
C VAL A 249 17.24 -11.42 9.43
N SER A 250 16.06 -10.99 9.86
CA SER A 250 15.61 -11.12 11.23
C SER A 250 14.09 -11.16 11.25
N ASP A 251 13.55 -11.96 12.17
CA ASP A 251 12.16 -12.00 12.54
C ASP A 251 12.07 -12.19 14.06
N ARG A 252 11.31 -11.33 14.74
CA ARG A 252 11.18 -11.31 16.20
C ARG A 252 9.81 -10.79 16.60
N ILE A 253 9.16 -11.47 17.52
CA ILE A 253 7.92 -11.01 18.13
C ILE A 253 8.25 -10.25 19.42
N SER A 254 7.63 -9.09 19.62
CA SER A 254 7.75 -8.29 20.85
C SER A 254 6.41 -7.67 21.26
N ASP A 255 6.29 -7.23 22.51
CA ASP A 255 5.14 -6.42 22.95
C ASP A 255 5.01 -5.13 22.14
N VAL A 256 3.77 -4.67 21.95
CA VAL A 256 3.48 -3.31 21.48
C VAL A 256 4.05 -2.33 22.53
N ARG A 257 4.93 -1.43 22.10
CA ARG A 257 5.49 -0.37 22.94
C ARG A 257 4.80 0.95 22.64
#